data_AF-A0A6G2UVQ7-F1
#
_entry.id   AF-A0A6G2UVQ7-F1
#
_cell.length_a   1.000
_cell.length_b   1.000
_cell.length_c   1.000
_cell.angle_alpha   90.00
_cell.angle_beta   90.00
_cell.angle_gamma   90.00
#
_symmetry.space_group_name_H-M   'P 1'
#
loop_
_entity.id
_entity.type
_entity.pdbx_description
1 polymer ?
#
loop_
_entity_poly.entity_id
_entity_poly.type
_entity_poly.pdbx_seq_one_letter_code
_entity_poly.pdbx_strand_id
1 'polypeptide(L)'
;MTVHTLNELLLVCSLVLLVAVVAVRISSRSGLPSLLLYLGIGIALGQDGFFDVKFDNAELTQVIGYAALVVILAEGGLGTKWKEIKPALPAAVMLSLVGVGISVGVTAAGAHYLVGLEWRQALIIGAVVSSTDAAAVFSVLRKVPLPARVTGVLEAESGFNDAPVVILVVAFSTIGEVDSWYVLIGEIALELAIGAAVGIAVGWLGAYGLRHVALPASGLYPIAVMAIAVSAYAAGAMLHGSGFLAVYLASMILGNAKLPHWPATRGFADGLGWLAQIGMFVLLGLLVTPHDLLDDFWPAVVVGLVLTVVARPLEVFISLLPFRLPWQEKALMSWAGLRGAVPIILATIPMVSGIDGSTRVFNIVFVLVIVYTLIQGPTLPWLAKALNIKDDPSDASDLGIESAPLERLRGHLLSVAIPAESKMHGVEVGELRMPAGAAVTLVVRDDKSFVPAPSTVLRRGDELLVVATDPVRDAAEARLRAVAEGGKLAGWLGTPGGQPGGMESPVPQVAGALKAVKKLGGRTDEGKKRNAKAHH
;
A
#
# COMPACT_ATOMS: atom_id res chain seq x y z
N MET A 1 2.43 -37.44 3.19
CA MET A 1 3.75 -36.80 3.06
C MET A 1 4.74 -37.53 3.95
N THR A 2 5.88 -38.01 3.41
CA THR A 2 6.98 -38.56 4.21
C THR A 2 7.94 -37.43 4.60
N VAL A 3 8.81 -37.64 5.61
CA VAL A 3 9.83 -36.66 6.02
C VAL A 3 10.80 -36.35 4.86
N HIS A 4 11.06 -37.32 3.99
CA HIS A 4 11.90 -37.10 2.80
C HIS A 4 11.27 -36.10 1.83
N THR A 5 10.00 -36.30 1.47
CA THR A 5 9.29 -35.39 0.58
C THR A 5 9.15 -33.99 1.19
N LEU A 6 9.00 -33.90 2.52
CA LEU A 6 9.03 -32.61 3.22
C LEU A 6 10.40 -31.92 3.08
N ASN A 7 11.50 -32.63 3.24
CA ASN A 7 12.84 -32.07 3.10
C ASN A 7 13.10 -31.55 1.67
N GLU A 8 12.69 -32.31 0.65
CA GLU A 8 12.78 -31.89 -0.76
C GLU A 8 11.94 -30.63 -1.01
N LEU A 9 10.70 -30.61 -0.53
CA LEU A 9 9.80 -29.46 -0.67
C LEU A 9 10.37 -28.22 0.03
N LEU A 10 10.89 -28.36 1.25
CA LEU A 10 11.55 -27.27 1.98
C LEU A 10 12.79 -26.74 1.23
N LEU A 11 13.59 -27.63 0.65
CA LEU A 11 14.75 -27.24 -0.15
C LEU A 11 14.33 -26.47 -1.40
N VAL A 12 13.33 -26.94 -2.12
CA VAL A 12 12.80 -26.26 -3.31
C VAL A 12 12.21 -24.91 -2.92
N CYS A 13 11.31 -24.84 -1.94
CA CYS A 13 10.70 -23.59 -1.49
C CYS A 13 11.73 -22.56 -1.03
N SER A 14 12.74 -22.98 -0.25
CA SER A 14 13.80 -22.08 0.20
C SER A 14 14.69 -21.59 -0.94
N LEU A 15 15.04 -22.46 -1.88
CA LEU A 15 15.81 -22.09 -3.07
C LEU A 15 15.03 -21.09 -3.93
N VAL A 16 13.74 -21.33 -4.15
CA VAL A 16 12.87 -20.42 -4.91
C VAL A 16 12.78 -19.05 -4.24
N LEU A 17 12.60 -19.00 -2.92
CA LEU A 17 12.59 -17.73 -2.20
C LEU A 17 13.93 -16.99 -2.31
N LEU A 18 15.05 -17.70 -2.19
CA LEU A 18 16.39 -17.11 -2.35
C LEU A 18 16.60 -16.56 -3.77
N VAL A 19 16.21 -17.31 -4.79
CA VAL A 19 16.27 -16.89 -6.19
C VAL A 19 15.36 -15.67 -6.43
N ALA A 20 14.14 -15.69 -5.89
CA ALA A 20 13.21 -14.57 -5.99
C ALA A 20 13.79 -13.29 -5.37
N VAL A 21 14.41 -13.39 -4.18
CA VAL A 21 15.09 -12.25 -3.52
C VAL A 21 16.22 -11.68 -4.39
N VAL A 22 17.04 -12.54 -5.00
CA VAL A 22 18.11 -12.10 -5.92
C VAL A 22 17.50 -11.46 -7.18
N ALA A 23 16.42 -12.04 -7.71
CA ALA A 23 15.72 -11.54 -8.88
C ALA A 23 15.14 -10.13 -8.68
N VAL A 24 14.68 -9.79 -7.47
CA VAL A 24 14.23 -8.41 -7.14
C VAL A 24 15.31 -7.38 -7.45
N ARG A 25 16.55 -7.69 -7.12
CA ARG A 25 17.68 -6.77 -7.34
C ARG A 25 17.93 -6.54 -8.83
N ILE A 26 17.73 -7.56 -9.65
CA ILE A 26 17.82 -7.47 -11.12
C ILE A 26 16.63 -6.67 -11.66
N SER A 27 15.41 -6.97 -11.18
CA SER A 27 14.17 -6.31 -11.60
C SER A 27 14.17 -4.81 -11.33
N SER A 28 14.84 -4.36 -10.25
CA SER A 28 14.92 -2.94 -9.92
C SER A 28 15.54 -2.06 -11.02
N ARG A 29 16.22 -2.67 -12.00
CA ARG A 29 16.82 -1.97 -13.15
C ARG A 29 15.99 -2.06 -14.44
N SER A 30 15.11 -3.03 -14.60
CA SER A 30 14.44 -3.32 -15.88
C SER A 30 13.18 -2.49 -16.13
N GLY A 31 12.66 -1.77 -15.14
CA GLY A 31 11.43 -0.96 -15.27
C GLY A 31 10.15 -1.78 -15.46
N LEU A 32 10.26 -3.10 -15.47
CA LEU A 32 9.15 -4.05 -15.53
C LEU A 32 8.65 -4.38 -14.11
N PRO A 33 7.35 -4.69 -13.95
CA PRO A 33 6.81 -5.18 -12.67
C PRO A 33 7.56 -6.44 -12.24
N SER A 34 8.10 -6.44 -11.02
CA SER A 34 8.82 -7.60 -10.44
C SER A 34 7.99 -8.87 -10.39
N LEU A 35 6.67 -8.72 -10.41
CA LEU A 35 5.68 -9.78 -10.41
C LEU A 35 5.80 -10.74 -11.59
N LEU A 36 6.06 -10.22 -12.79
CA LEU A 36 6.26 -11.04 -13.98
C LEU A 36 7.50 -11.93 -13.87
N LEU A 37 8.50 -11.47 -13.11
CA LEU A 37 9.73 -12.22 -12.88
C LEU A 37 9.46 -13.45 -12.00
N TYR A 38 8.68 -13.29 -10.93
CA TYR A 38 8.27 -14.42 -10.07
C TYR A 38 7.38 -15.42 -10.81
N LEU A 39 6.47 -14.90 -11.65
CA LEU A 39 5.64 -15.75 -12.50
C LEU A 39 6.50 -16.56 -13.48
N GLY A 40 7.47 -15.91 -14.12
CA GLY A 40 8.43 -16.56 -15.02
C GLY A 40 9.29 -17.61 -14.31
N ILE A 41 9.69 -17.37 -13.05
CA ILE A 41 10.35 -18.38 -12.22
C ILE A 41 9.42 -19.58 -12.00
N GLY A 42 8.15 -19.34 -11.67
CA GLY A 42 7.14 -20.42 -11.53
C GLY A 42 7.00 -21.25 -12.80
N ILE A 43 6.82 -20.60 -13.96
CA ILE A 43 6.71 -21.26 -15.27
C ILE A 43 7.98 -22.08 -15.58
N ALA A 44 9.16 -21.51 -15.32
CA ALA A 44 10.43 -22.16 -15.56
C ALA A 44 10.68 -23.38 -14.65
N LEU A 45 10.04 -23.43 -13.49
CA LEU A 45 10.08 -24.59 -12.58
C LEU A 45 8.98 -25.61 -12.91
N GLY A 46 7.85 -25.15 -13.44
CA GLY A 46 6.64 -25.93 -13.70
C GLY A 46 6.77 -26.88 -14.87
N GLN A 47 5.61 -27.37 -15.31
CA GLN A 47 5.49 -28.29 -16.44
C GLN A 47 6.04 -27.64 -17.74
N ASP A 48 6.79 -28.39 -18.53
CA ASP A 48 7.57 -27.91 -19.70
C ASP A 48 8.74 -26.94 -19.35
N GLY A 49 8.97 -26.68 -18.07
CA GLY A 49 10.10 -25.91 -17.57
C GLY A 49 11.41 -26.71 -17.48
N PHE A 50 12.43 -26.11 -16.85
CA PHE A 50 13.73 -26.74 -16.65
C PHE A 50 13.69 -27.96 -15.71
N PHE A 51 12.76 -27.98 -14.76
CA PHE A 51 12.64 -29.02 -13.74
C PHE A 51 11.42 -29.94 -13.92
N ASP A 52 10.55 -29.63 -14.89
CA ASP A 52 9.31 -30.36 -15.22
C ASP A 52 8.48 -30.75 -13.98
N VAL A 53 8.32 -29.80 -13.04
CA VAL A 53 7.53 -30.04 -11.83
C VAL A 53 6.05 -30.02 -12.21
N LYS A 54 5.45 -31.21 -12.30
CA LYS A 54 4.02 -31.38 -12.56
C LYS A 54 3.20 -30.99 -11.34
N PHE A 55 2.54 -29.85 -11.42
CA PHE A 55 1.70 -29.33 -10.36
C PHE A 55 0.28 -29.06 -10.90
N ASP A 56 -0.62 -30.01 -10.68
CA ASP A 56 -1.99 -29.99 -11.19
C ASP A 56 -3.01 -29.95 -10.04
N ASN A 57 -2.86 -28.99 -9.13
CA ASN A 57 -3.77 -28.85 -7.99
C ASN A 57 -4.31 -27.43 -7.89
N ALA A 58 -5.37 -27.16 -8.67
CA ALA A 58 -6.07 -25.89 -8.67
C ALA A 58 -6.69 -25.55 -7.31
N GLU A 59 -7.18 -26.55 -6.55
CA GLU A 59 -7.77 -26.34 -5.22
C GLU A 59 -6.72 -25.85 -4.21
N LEU A 60 -5.57 -26.52 -4.14
CA LEU A 60 -4.46 -26.09 -3.30
C LEU A 60 -3.95 -24.70 -3.72
N THR A 61 -3.89 -24.44 -5.02
CA THR A 61 -3.51 -23.12 -5.56
C THR A 61 -4.48 -22.04 -5.12
N GLN A 62 -5.77 -22.31 -5.20
CA GLN A 62 -6.82 -21.38 -4.78
C GLN A 62 -6.72 -21.09 -3.28
N VAL A 63 -6.59 -22.12 -2.44
CA VAL A 63 -6.52 -21.96 -0.98
C VAL A 63 -5.29 -21.16 -0.56
N ILE A 64 -4.10 -21.50 -1.09
CA ILE A 64 -2.88 -20.76 -0.81
C ILE A 64 -2.95 -19.34 -1.39
N GLY A 65 -3.51 -19.18 -2.60
CA GLY A 65 -3.74 -17.90 -3.25
C GLY A 65 -4.64 -16.99 -2.43
N TYR A 66 -5.74 -17.50 -1.87
CA TYR A 66 -6.62 -16.75 -0.97
C TYR A 66 -5.92 -16.35 0.31
N ALA A 67 -5.20 -17.28 0.95
CA ALA A 67 -4.43 -16.97 2.16
C ALA A 67 -3.39 -15.86 1.89
N ALA A 68 -2.69 -15.93 0.75
CA ALA A 68 -1.75 -14.92 0.34
C ALA A 68 -2.45 -13.58 0.00
N LEU A 69 -3.61 -13.60 -0.65
CA LEU A 69 -4.40 -12.40 -0.96
C LEU A 69 -4.88 -11.68 0.30
N VAL A 70 -5.31 -12.43 1.33
CA VAL A 70 -5.67 -11.86 2.64
C VAL A 70 -4.48 -11.10 3.24
N VAL A 71 -3.27 -11.67 3.17
CA VAL A 71 -2.05 -11.01 3.67
C VAL A 71 -1.69 -9.78 2.83
N ILE A 72 -1.82 -9.85 1.50
CA ILE A 72 -1.55 -8.71 0.60
C ILE A 72 -2.53 -7.56 0.86
N LEU A 73 -3.82 -7.84 0.98
CA LEU A 73 -4.83 -6.83 1.31
C LEU A 73 -4.66 -6.27 2.72
N ALA A 74 -4.19 -7.09 3.66
CA ALA A 74 -3.86 -6.61 5.00
C ALA A 74 -2.66 -5.65 4.97
N GLU A 75 -1.59 -5.98 4.25
CA GLU A 75 -0.43 -5.09 4.05
C GLU A 75 -0.82 -3.78 3.36
N GLY A 76 -1.58 -3.87 2.26
CA GLY A 76 -2.07 -2.71 1.52
C GLY A 76 -2.94 -1.81 2.39
N GLY A 77 -3.94 -2.39 3.08
CA GLY A 77 -4.80 -1.64 4.00
C GLY A 77 -4.02 -0.98 5.13
N LEU A 78 -3.01 -1.63 5.71
CA LEU A 78 -2.15 -1.02 6.75
C LEU A 78 -1.35 0.18 6.23
N GLY A 79 -1.02 0.22 4.94
CA GLY A 79 -0.22 1.29 4.32
C GLY A 79 -1.04 2.51 3.93
N THR A 80 -2.31 2.26 3.66
CA THR A 80 -3.27 3.26 3.24
C THR A 80 -3.47 4.36 4.29
N LYS A 81 -3.21 5.61 3.90
CA LYS A 81 -3.43 6.79 4.75
C LYS A 81 -4.84 7.35 4.57
N TRP A 82 -5.62 7.38 5.65
CA TRP A 82 -7.01 7.85 5.62
C TRP A 82 -7.16 9.30 5.14
N LYS A 83 -6.18 10.17 5.44
CA LYS A 83 -6.20 11.57 5.00
C LYS A 83 -6.10 11.71 3.48
N GLU A 84 -5.40 10.79 2.82
CA GLU A 84 -5.15 10.79 1.37
C GLU A 84 -6.31 10.10 0.62
N ILE A 85 -6.88 9.02 1.17
CA ILE A 85 -8.02 8.33 0.56
C ILE A 85 -9.36 9.04 0.77
N LYS A 86 -9.60 9.68 1.92
CA LYS A 86 -10.92 10.27 2.24
C LYS A 86 -11.47 11.20 1.14
N PRO A 87 -10.67 12.09 0.50
CA PRO A 87 -11.14 12.91 -0.61
C PRO A 87 -11.43 12.11 -1.90
N ALA A 88 -10.73 11.00 -2.11
CA ALA A 88 -10.84 10.12 -3.29
C ALA A 88 -11.93 9.04 -3.15
N LEU A 89 -12.37 8.75 -1.93
CA LEU A 89 -13.27 7.63 -1.62
C LEU A 89 -14.56 7.60 -2.47
N PRO A 90 -15.30 8.71 -2.67
CA PRO A 90 -16.52 8.66 -3.48
C PRO A 90 -16.26 8.27 -4.95
N ALA A 91 -15.13 8.73 -5.51
CA ALA A 91 -14.72 8.39 -6.86
C ALA A 91 -14.30 6.92 -6.97
N ALA A 92 -13.52 6.44 -6.00
CA ALA A 92 -13.09 5.04 -5.93
C ALA A 92 -14.27 4.07 -5.76
N VAL A 93 -15.26 4.41 -4.93
CA VAL A 93 -16.49 3.61 -4.78
C VAL A 93 -17.30 3.57 -6.08
N MET A 94 -17.41 4.67 -6.81
CA MET A 94 -18.08 4.68 -8.11
C MET A 94 -17.35 3.82 -9.15
N LEU A 95 -16.01 3.87 -9.19
CA LEU A 95 -15.20 2.99 -10.04
C LEU A 95 -15.39 1.51 -9.64
N SER A 96 -15.31 1.20 -8.35
CA SER A 96 -15.43 -0.16 -7.83
C SER A 96 -16.82 -0.79 -8.02
N LEU A 97 -17.90 -0.01 -8.08
CA LEU A 97 -19.25 -0.54 -8.28
C LEU A 97 -19.73 -0.40 -9.73
N VAL A 98 -19.84 0.83 -10.21
CA VAL A 98 -20.37 1.13 -11.55
C VAL A 98 -19.32 0.83 -12.61
N GLY A 99 -18.06 1.19 -12.33
CA GLY A 99 -16.94 0.95 -13.24
C GLY A 99 -16.74 -0.54 -13.51
N VAL A 100 -16.70 -1.35 -12.45
CA VAL A 100 -16.62 -2.82 -12.55
C VAL A 100 -17.77 -3.37 -13.39
N GLY A 101 -19.02 -2.98 -13.11
CA GLY A 101 -20.17 -3.45 -13.90
C GLY A 101 -20.06 -3.12 -15.40
N ILE A 102 -19.59 -1.91 -15.74
CA ILE A 102 -19.32 -1.50 -17.14
C ILE A 102 -18.19 -2.34 -17.73
N SER A 103 -17.08 -2.50 -16.99
CA SER A 103 -15.89 -3.22 -17.42
C SER A 103 -16.21 -4.68 -17.73
N VAL A 104 -16.97 -5.33 -16.85
CA VAL A 104 -17.48 -6.70 -17.01
C VAL A 104 -18.37 -6.80 -18.24
N GLY A 105 -19.38 -5.94 -18.36
CA GLY A 105 -20.34 -6.00 -19.46
C GLY A 105 -19.69 -5.81 -20.83
N VAL A 106 -18.81 -4.82 -20.97
CA VAL A 106 -18.11 -4.52 -22.23
C VAL A 106 -17.11 -5.62 -22.58
N THR A 107 -16.34 -6.08 -21.60
CA THR A 107 -15.32 -7.13 -21.84
C THR A 107 -15.96 -8.48 -22.13
N ALA A 108 -17.05 -8.84 -21.42
CA ALA A 108 -17.82 -10.04 -21.70
C ALA A 108 -18.47 -10.00 -23.08
N ALA A 109 -19.07 -8.87 -23.49
CA ALA A 109 -19.61 -8.71 -24.83
C ALA A 109 -18.52 -8.89 -25.90
N GLY A 110 -17.34 -8.29 -25.70
CA GLY A 110 -16.19 -8.49 -26.60
C GLY A 110 -15.73 -9.95 -26.66
N ALA A 111 -15.61 -10.62 -25.52
CA ALA A 111 -15.22 -12.03 -25.45
C ALA A 111 -16.26 -12.96 -26.12
N HIS A 112 -17.55 -12.69 -25.97
CA HIS A 112 -18.60 -13.47 -26.62
C HIS A 112 -18.59 -13.26 -28.14
N TYR A 113 -18.66 -12.00 -28.61
CA TYR A 113 -18.86 -11.71 -30.03
C TYR A 113 -17.59 -11.80 -30.88
N LEU A 114 -16.40 -11.51 -30.32
CA LEU A 114 -15.16 -11.52 -31.09
C LEU A 114 -14.39 -12.84 -31.00
N VAL A 115 -14.47 -13.53 -29.86
CA VAL A 115 -13.75 -14.79 -29.62
C VAL A 115 -14.67 -16.01 -29.73
N GLY A 116 -15.99 -15.82 -29.60
CA GLY A 116 -16.97 -16.92 -29.70
C GLY A 116 -17.12 -17.72 -28.40
N LEU A 117 -16.77 -17.15 -27.25
CA LEU A 117 -16.95 -17.80 -25.96
C LEU A 117 -18.42 -17.82 -25.55
N GLU A 118 -18.84 -18.80 -24.76
CA GLU A 118 -20.18 -18.81 -24.17
C GLU A 118 -20.37 -17.63 -23.21
N TRP A 119 -21.60 -17.11 -23.08
CA TRP A 119 -21.91 -15.97 -22.21
C TRP A 119 -21.39 -16.14 -20.78
N ARG A 120 -21.52 -17.34 -20.22
CA ARG A 120 -21.03 -17.64 -18.86
C ARG A 120 -19.51 -17.49 -18.76
N GLN A 121 -18.77 -18.09 -19.69
CA GLN A 121 -17.31 -17.96 -19.75
C GLN A 121 -16.88 -16.50 -19.98
N ALA A 122 -17.57 -15.79 -20.87
CA ALA A 122 -17.30 -14.40 -21.17
C ALA A 122 -17.55 -13.48 -19.96
N LEU A 123 -18.63 -13.70 -19.19
CA LEU A 123 -18.92 -12.98 -17.96
C LEU A 123 -17.90 -13.26 -16.86
N ILE A 124 -17.49 -14.52 -16.71
CA ILE A 124 -16.43 -14.90 -15.77
C ILE A 124 -15.13 -14.21 -16.15
N ILE A 125 -14.71 -14.26 -17.42
CA ILE A 125 -13.50 -13.57 -17.89
C ILE A 125 -13.62 -12.07 -17.61
N GLY A 126 -14.74 -11.43 -17.99
CA GLY A 126 -14.98 -10.02 -17.75
C GLY A 126 -14.90 -9.64 -16.27
N ALA A 127 -15.48 -10.44 -15.38
CA ALA A 127 -15.37 -10.28 -13.93
C ALA A 127 -13.92 -10.37 -13.47
N VAL A 128 -13.27 -11.50 -13.76
CA VAL A 128 -11.90 -11.78 -13.33
C VAL A 128 -10.92 -10.65 -13.73
N VAL A 129 -10.97 -10.20 -14.99
CA VAL A 129 -10.00 -9.24 -15.55
C VAL A 129 -10.30 -7.78 -15.19
N SER A 130 -11.42 -7.52 -14.52
CA SER A 130 -11.79 -6.19 -14.04
C SER A 130 -11.08 -5.81 -12.73
N SER A 131 -10.53 -6.78 -11.98
CA SER A 131 -9.64 -6.51 -10.84
C SER A 131 -8.30 -5.92 -11.30
N THR A 132 -7.84 -4.89 -10.59
CA THR A 132 -6.65 -4.09 -10.90
C THR A 132 -5.68 -4.08 -9.72
N ASP A 133 -4.38 -4.08 -9.99
CA ASP A 133 -3.32 -4.15 -8.96
C ASP A 133 -2.56 -2.81 -8.82
N ALA A 134 -2.87 -2.07 -7.75
CA ALA A 134 -2.19 -0.82 -7.43
C ALA A 134 -0.70 -1.00 -7.14
N ALA A 135 -0.27 -2.12 -6.54
CA ALA A 135 1.15 -2.35 -6.26
C ALA A 135 1.95 -2.47 -7.57
N ALA A 136 1.40 -3.14 -8.59
CA ALA A 136 2.00 -3.20 -9.92
C ALA A 136 2.11 -1.80 -10.54
N VAL A 137 1.05 -1.01 -10.49
CA VAL A 137 1.00 0.38 -10.98
C VAL A 137 2.04 1.26 -10.32
N PHE A 138 2.10 1.27 -8.98
CA PHE A 138 3.03 2.11 -8.24
C PHE A 138 4.47 1.63 -8.32
N SER A 139 4.72 0.32 -8.50
CA SER A 139 6.08 -0.19 -8.73
C SER A 139 6.70 0.40 -10.01
N VAL A 140 5.88 0.56 -11.05
CA VAL A 140 6.26 1.11 -12.35
C VAL A 140 6.32 2.64 -12.30
N LEU A 141 5.36 3.28 -11.64
CA LEU A 141 5.25 4.74 -11.55
C LEU A 141 6.07 5.35 -10.40
N ARG A 142 6.86 4.57 -9.67
CA ARG A 142 7.64 5.01 -8.50
C ARG A 142 8.52 6.25 -8.74
N LYS A 143 8.96 6.46 -10.00
CA LYS A 143 9.83 7.57 -10.40
C LYS A 143 9.09 8.71 -11.12
N VAL A 144 7.78 8.60 -11.26
CA VAL A 144 6.94 9.60 -11.91
C VAL A 144 6.15 10.32 -10.83
N PRO A 145 6.35 11.63 -10.64
CA PRO A 145 5.55 12.37 -9.69
C PRO A 145 4.11 12.44 -10.22
N LEU A 146 3.16 12.10 -9.37
CA LEU A 146 1.73 12.09 -9.68
C LEU A 146 0.98 12.86 -8.61
N PRO A 147 -0.10 13.58 -8.96
CA PRO A 147 -0.94 14.25 -7.97
C PRO A 147 -1.48 13.25 -6.95
N ALA A 148 -1.45 13.61 -5.66
CA ALA A 148 -1.95 12.75 -4.57
C ALA A 148 -3.40 12.28 -4.79
N ARG A 149 -4.23 13.08 -5.47
CA ARG A 149 -5.60 12.69 -5.84
C ARG A 149 -5.64 11.50 -6.80
N VAL A 150 -4.70 11.40 -7.75
CA VAL A 150 -4.66 10.30 -8.73
C VAL A 150 -4.17 9.04 -8.05
N THR A 151 -3.08 9.16 -7.28
CA THR A 151 -2.53 8.07 -6.45
C THR A 151 -3.59 7.54 -5.48
N GLY A 152 -4.27 8.42 -4.74
CA GLY A 152 -5.30 8.03 -3.79
C GLY A 152 -6.52 7.37 -4.44
N VAL A 153 -6.93 7.81 -5.63
CA VAL A 153 -8.02 7.15 -6.39
C VAL A 153 -7.58 5.76 -6.86
N LEU A 154 -6.39 5.61 -7.42
CA LEU A 154 -5.88 4.32 -7.92
C LEU A 154 -5.66 3.31 -6.78
N GLU A 155 -5.11 3.76 -5.65
CA GLU A 155 -4.92 2.92 -4.46
C GLU A 155 -6.26 2.46 -3.89
N ALA A 156 -7.20 3.40 -3.71
CA ALA A 156 -8.53 3.09 -3.24
C ALA A 156 -9.27 2.15 -4.22
N GLU A 157 -9.21 2.43 -5.52
CA GLU A 157 -9.86 1.62 -6.55
C GLU A 157 -9.38 0.17 -6.47
N SER A 158 -8.07 -0.08 -6.46
CA SER A 158 -7.54 -1.45 -6.38
C SER A 158 -8.02 -2.18 -5.12
N GLY A 159 -7.99 -1.54 -3.95
CA GLY A 159 -8.45 -2.18 -2.71
C GLY A 159 -9.96 -2.44 -2.66
N PHE A 160 -10.79 -1.55 -3.22
CA PHE A 160 -12.25 -1.71 -3.20
C PHE A 160 -12.79 -2.60 -4.32
N ASN A 161 -12.13 -2.63 -5.48
CA ASN A 161 -12.54 -3.38 -6.67
C ASN A 161 -12.48 -4.91 -6.47
N ASP A 162 -11.51 -5.41 -5.70
CA ASP A 162 -11.36 -6.86 -5.50
C ASP A 162 -12.60 -7.53 -4.89
N ALA A 163 -13.28 -6.86 -3.96
CA ALA A 163 -14.43 -7.43 -3.28
C ALA A 163 -15.63 -7.69 -4.22
N PRO A 164 -16.20 -6.68 -4.94
CA PRO A 164 -17.24 -6.92 -5.95
C PRO A 164 -16.82 -7.94 -7.01
N VAL A 165 -15.55 -7.93 -7.43
CA VAL A 165 -15.06 -8.84 -8.46
C VAL A 165 -15.09 -10.29 -7.98
N VAL A 166 -14.61 -10.59 -6.77
CA VAL A 166 -14.70 -11.95 -6.22
C VAL A 166 -16.14 -12.43 -6.18
N ILE A 167 -17.07 -11.57 -5.72
CA ILE A 167 -18.50 -11.92 -5.63
C ILE A 167 -19.06 -12.26 -7.02
N LEU A 168 -18.78 -11.42 -8.01
CA LEU A 168 -19.20 -11.67 -9.40
C LEU A 168 -18.62 -12.98 -9.96
N VAL A 169 -17.33 -13.25 -9.72
CA VAL A 169 -16.71 -14.47 -10.20
C VAL A 169 -17.32 -15.70 -9.54
N VAL A 170 -17.56 -15.67 -8.22
CA VAL A 170 -18.23 -16.75 -7.49
C VAL A 170 -19.65 -16.94 -8.01
N ALA A 171 -20.42 -15.85 -8.14
CA ALA A 171 -21.81 -15.88 -8.62
C ALA A 171 -21.94 -16.43 -10.04
N PHE A 172 -21.02 -16.10 -10.95
CA PHE A 172 -21.01 -16.69 -12.29
C PHE A 172 -20.45 -18.12 -12.32
N SER A 173 -19.72 -18.52 -11.28
CA SER A 173 -19.11 -19.84 -11.17
C SER A 173 -19.99 -20.90 -10.50
N THR A 174 -21.09 -20.52 -9.84
CA THR A 174 -22.05 -21.48 -9.28
C THR A 174 -22.76 -22.26 -10.38
N ILE A 175 -22.95 -23.56 -10.14
CA ILE A 175 -23.65 -24.47 -11.06
C ILE A 175 -25.15 -24.37 -10.76
N GLY A 176 -25.92 -23.74 -11.66
CA GLY A 176 -27.37 -23.54 -11.50
C GLY A 176 -27.92 -22.49 -12.47
N GLU A 177 -29.23 -22.23 -12.40
CA GLU A 177 -29.81 -21.06 -13.07
C GLU A 177 -29.22 -19.79 -12.46
N VAL A 178 -28.80 -18.85 -13.30
CA VAL A 178 -28.34 -17.54 -12.84
C VAL A 178 -29.54 -16.85 -12.20
N ASP A 179 -29.44 -16.57 -10.90
CA ASP A 179 -30.44 -15.80 -10.20
C ASP A 179 -30.73 -14.49 -10.94
N SER A 180 -31.97 -14.02 -10.84
CA SER A 180 -32.37 -12.80 -11.55
C SER A 180 -31.43 -11.64 -11.20
N TRP A 181 -31.10 -10.79 -12.18
CA TRP A 181 -30.09 -9.72 -12.04
C TRP A 181 -30.27 -8.81 -10.81
N TYR A 182 -31.51 -8.61 -10.33
CA TYR A 182 -31.80 -7.84 -9.13
C TYR A 182 -31.43 -8.56 -7.83
N VAL A 183 -31.51 -9.89 -7.79
CA VAL A 183 -31.07 -10.72 -6.66
C VAL A 183 -29.55 -10.63 -6.54
N LEU A 184 -28.83 -10.79 -7.65
CA LEU A 184 -27.37 -10.64 -7.69
C LEU A 184 -26.91 -9.28 -7.18
N ILE A 185 -27.55 -8.19 -7.60
CA ILE A 185 -27.23 -6.84 -7.08
C ILE A 185 -27.53 -6.74 -5.58
N GLY A 186 -28.64 -7.32 -5.12
CA GLY A 186 -29.00 -7.36 -3.70
C GLY A 186 -27.99 -8.15 -2.85
N GLU A 187 -27.53 -9.29 -3.36
CA GLU A 187 -26.51 -10.13 -2.73
C GLU A 187 -25.16 -9.42 -2.68
N ILE A 188 -24.68 -8.85 -3.79
CA ILE A 188 -23.46 -8.03 -3.82
C ILE A 188 -23.55 -6.90 -2.79
N ALA A 189 -24.65 -6.15 -2.76
CA ALA A 189 -24.84 -5.06 -1.82
C ALA A 189 -24.83 -5.55 -0.36
N LEU A 190 -25.46 -6.69 -0.08
CA LEU A 190 -25.52 -7.29 1.25
C LEU A 190 -24.14 -7.80 1.70
N GLU A 191 -23.45 -8.56 0.85
CA GLU A 191 -22.14 -9.11 1.16
C GLU A 191 -21.10 -8.01 1.42
N LEU A 192 -21.12 -6.95 0.60
CA LEU A 192 -20.26 -5.78 0.80
C LEU A 192 -20.64 -5.03 2.08
N ALA A 193 -21.93 -4.88 2.39
CA ALA A 193 -22.37 -4.21 3.62
C ALA A 193 -21.96 -5.00 4.88
N ILE A 194 -22.12 -6.32 4.87
CA ILE A 194 -21.69 -7.20 5.97
C ILE A 194 -20.17 -7.16 6.10
N GLY A 195 -19.44 -7.32 5.00
CA GLY A 195 -17.97 -7.25 4.99
C GLY A 195 -17.46 -5.91 5.53
N ALA A 196 -18.08 -4.80 5.12
CA ALA A 196 -17.75 -3.48 5.63
C ALA A 196 -18.05 -3.31 7.12
N ALA A 197 -19.23 -3.75 7.58
CA ALA A 197 -19.60 -3.68 8.99
C ALA A 197 -18.64 -4.49 9.87
N VAL A 198 -18.31 -5.71 9.45
CA VAL A 198 -17.37 -6.59 10.17
C VAL A 198 -15.96 -5.99 10.17
N GLY A 199 -15.46 -5.55 9.01
CA GLY A 199 -14.13 -4.94 8.91
C GLY A 199 -13.99 -3.70 9.80
N ILE A 200 -15.01 -2.82 9.80
CA ILE A 200 -15.04 -1.64 10.64
C ILE A 200 -15.08 -2.01 12.12
N ALA A 201 -15.94 -2.96 12.51
CA ALA A 201 -16.07 -3.39 13.90
C ALA A 201 -14.78 -4.04 14.41
N VAL A 202 -14.22 -4.99 13.66
CA VAL A 202 -12.98 -5.70 14.04
C VAL A 202 -11.78 -4.77 14.06
N GLY A 203 -11.64 -3.89 13.06
CA GLY A 203 -10.57 -2.88 13.03
C GLY A 203 -10.64 -1.92 14.23
N TRP A 204 -11.83 -1.44 14.56
CA TRP A 204 -12.03 -0.53 15.69
C TRP A 204 -11.79 -1.21 17.04
N LEU A 205 -12.36 -2.41 17.26
CA LEU A 205 -12.13 -3.21 18.47
C LEU A 205 -10.66 -3.60 18.62
N GLY A 206 -10.01 -4.00 17.52
CA GLY A 206 -8.59 -4.32 17.48
C GLY A 206 -7.73 -3.13 17.86
N ALA A 207 -7.98 -1.96 17.26
CA ALA A 207 -7.28 -0.72 17.58
C ALA A 207 -7.47 -0.33 19.05
N TYR A 208 -8.68 -0.45 19.57
CA TYR A 208 -8.97 -0.20 20.98
C TYR A 208 -8.20 -1.18 21.89
N GLY A 209 -8.24 -2.48 21.60
CA GLY A 209 -7.54 -3.51 22.36
C GLY A 209 -6.02 -3.30 22.37
N LEU A 210 -5.40 -3.11 21.21
CA LEU A 210 -3.96 -2.90 21.07
C LEU A 210 -3.44 -1.64 21.76
N ARG A 211 -4.28 -0.60 21.90
CA ARG A 211 -3.91 0.62 22.65
C ARG A 211 -3.93 0.42 24.16
N HIS A 212 -4.75 -0.51 24.67
CA HIS A 212 -4.90 -0.75 26.11
C HIS A 212 -4.10 -1.96 26.61
N VAL A 213 -3.72 -2.86 25.70
CA VAL A 213 -2.90 -4.02 26.02
C VAL A 213 -1.42 -3.65 25.86
N ALA A 214 -0.69 -3.64 26.98
CA ALA A 214 0.75 -3.58 26.97
C ALA A 214 1.30 -5.00 26.73
N LEU A 215 1.68 -5.30 25.49
CA LEU A 215 2.29 -6.59 25.18
C LEU A 215 3.73 -6.61 25.72
N PRO A 216 4.18 -7.73 26.31
CA PRO A 216 5.50 -7.82 26.97
C PRO A 216 6.69 -7.73 26.00
N ALA A 217 6.47 -7.94 24.70
CA ALA A 217 7.49 -7.83 23.67
C ALA A 217 6.96 -7.02 22.47
N SER A 218 7.81 -6.14 21.94
CA SER A 218 7.48 -5.30 20.77
C SER A 218 7.14 -6.13 19.53
N GLY A 219 7.78 -7.30 19.36
CA GLY A 219 7.51 -8.23 18.26
C GLY A 219 6.12 -8.89 18.29
N LEU A 220 5.39 -8.82 19.40
CA LEU A 220 4.02 -9.35 19.48
C LEU A 220 2.99 -8.39 18.88
N TYR A 221 3.29 -7.09 18.78
CA TYR A 221 2.38 -6.10 18.18
C TYR A 221 2.11 -6.39 16.69
N PRO A 222 3.13 -6.59 15.83
CA PRO A 222 2.91 -6.96 14.43
C PRO A 222 2.08 -8.23 14.26
N ILE A 223 2.37 -9.26 15.07
CA ILE A 223 1.65 -10.54 15.04
C ILE A 223 0.18 -10.34 15.39
N ALA A 224 -0.10 -9.57 16.45
CA ALA A 224 -1.47 -9.29 16.88
C ALA A 224 -2.25 -8.49 15.82
N VAL A 225 -1.63 -7.49 15.18
CA VAL A 225 -2.25 -6.72 14.09
C VAL A 225 -2.60 -7.61 12.92
N MET A 226 -1.67 -8.47 12.48
CA MET A 226 -1.93 -9.40 11.38
C MET A 226 -3.00 -10.44 11.74
N ALA A 227 -2.99 -10.95 12.97
CA ALA A 227 -4.02 -11.88 13.45
C ALA A 227 -5.41 -11.24 13.47
N ILE A 228 -5.54 -9.98 13.88
CA ILE A 228 -6.80 -9.22 13.84
C ILE A 228 -7.26 -9.00 12.40
N ALA A 229 -6.35 -8.66 11.49
CA ALA A 229 -6.65 -8.50 10.07
C ALA A 229 -7.19 -9.80 9.45
N VAL A 230 -6.50 -10.92 9.67
CA VAL A 230 -6.95 -12.25 9.22
C VAL A 230 -8.27 -12.67 9.89
N SER A 231 -8.47 -12.34 11.16
CA SER A 231 -9.75 -12.59 11.86
C SER A 231 -10.90 -11.81 11.24
N ALA A 232 -10.67 -10.59 10.75
CA ALA A 232 -11.68 -9.81 10.04
C ALA A 232 -12.11 -10.50 8.74
N TYR A 233 -11.16 -11.05 7.97
CA TYR A 233 -11.48 -11.87 6.80
C TYR A 233 -12.33 -13.07 7.18
N ALA A 234 -11.88 -13.86 8.15
CA ALA A 234 -12.57 -15.08 8.57
C ALA A 234 -13.98 -14.78 9.10
N ALA A 235 -14.13 -13.78 9.97
CA ALA A 235 -15.43 -13.36 10.50
C ALA A 235 -16.36 -12.84 9.41
N GLY A 236 -15.84 -12.06 8.46
CA GLY A 236 -16.60 -11.56 7.32
C GLY A 236 -17.12 -12.71 6.45
N ALA A 237 -16.23 -13.63 6.07
CA ALA A 237 -16.58 -14.80 5.27
C ALA A 237 -17.57 -15.74 5.99
N MET A 238 -17.42 -15.97 7.30
CA MET A 238 -18.34 -16.79 8.10
C MET A 238 -19.74 -16.19 8.23
N LEU A 239 -19.88 -14.87 8.08
CA LEU A 239 -21.17 -14.16 8.10
C LEU A 239 -21.77 -14.00 6.70
N HIS A 240 -21.26 -14.72 5.69
CA HIS A 240 -21.64 -14.56 4.30
C HIS A 240 -21.48 -13.12 3.81
N GLY A 241 -20.41 -12.45 4.23
CA GLY A 241 -19.99 -11.16 3.73
C GLY A 241 -18.65 -11.23 3.01
N SER A 242 -18.27 -10.14 2.34
CA SER A 242 -16.97 -10.06 1.68
C SER A 242 -15.84 -10.02 2.70
N GLY A 243 -15.21 -11.17 2.94
CA GLY A 243 -14.03 -11.29 3.81
C GLY A 243 -12.87 -10.42 3.33
N PHE A 244 -12.66 -10.30 2.01
CA PHE A 244 -11.61 -9.47 1.42
C PHE A 244 -11.81 -7.98 1.73
N LEU A 245 -13.04 -7.47 1.64
CA LEU A 245 -13.36 -6.11 2.07
C LEU A 245 -13.17 -5.94 3.58
N ALA A 246 -13.57 -6.94 4.36
CA ALA A 246 -13.45 -6.90 5.83
C ALA A 246 -11.99 -6.78 6.28
N VAL A 247 -11.07 -7.57 5.72
CA VAL A 247 -9.63 -7.47 6.05
C VAL A 247 -9.03 -6.15 5.61
N TYR A 248 -9.35 -5.67 4.40
CA TYR A 248 -8.83 -4.39 3.91
C TYR A 248 -9.26 -3.23 4.81
N LEU A 249 -10.55 -3.13 5.16
CA LEU A 249 -11.06 -2.07 6.03
C LEU A 249 -10.56 -2.18 7.47
N ALA A 250 -10.49 -3.39 8.03
CA ALA A 250 -9.94 -3.60 9.36
C ALA A 250 -8.46 -3.15 9.42
N SER A 251 -7.68 -3.54 8.41
CA SER A 251 -6.27 -3.19 8.27
C SER A 251 -6.07 -1.68 8.07
N MET A 252 -6.92 -1.04 7.25
CA MET A 252 -6.93 0.42 7.10
C MET A 252 -7.20 1.15 8.41
N ILE A 253 -8.15 0.67 9.22
CA ILE A 253 -8.42 1.28 10.53
C ILE A 253 -7.23 1.09 11.47
N LEU A 254 -6.66 -0.12 11.53
CA LEU A 254 -5.49 -0.43 12.37
C LEU A 254 -4.28 0.43 11.97
N GLY A 255 -4.03 0.60 10.66
CA GLY A 255 -2.92 1.39 10.15
C GLY A 255 -3.03 2.87 10.50
N ASN A 256 -4.26 3.39 10.56
CA ASN A 256 -4.53 4.79 10.93
C ASN A 256 -4.74 5.01 12.44
N ALA A 257 -4.68 3.94 13.26
CA ALA A 257 -4.95 4.01 14.69
C ALA A 257 -3.75 4.45 15.55
N LYS A 258 -2.62 4.89 14.98
CA LYS A 258 -1.41 5.30 15.74
C LYS A 258 -1.04 4.27 16.82
N LEU A 259 -0.88 3.01 16.42
CA LEU A 259 -0.58 1.90 17.32
C LEU A 259 0.86 1.99 17.87
N PRO A 260 1.14 1.42 19.05
CA PRO A 260 2.51 1.28 19.54
C PRO A 260 3.38 0.46 18.57
N HIS A 261 4.68 0.78 18.49
CA HIS A 261 5.67 0.08 17.65
C HIS A 261 5.30 0.03 16.15
N TRP A 262 4.68 1.10 15.63
CA TRP A 262 4.21 1.18 14.24
C TRP A 262 5.25 0.81 13.17
N PRO A 263 6.50 1.29 13.20
CA PRO A 263 7.48 0.93 12.16
C PRO A 263 7.77 -0.57 12.12
N ALA A 264 7.84 -1.25 13.27
CA ALA A 264 8.01 -2.70 13.33
C ALA A 264 6.79 -3.44 12.75
N THR A 265 5.57 -2.97 13.05
CA THR A 265 4.33 -3.51 12.47
C THR A 265 4.30 -3.35 10.96
N ARG A 266 4.66 -2.16 10.47
CA ARG A 266 4.73 -1.87 9.04
C ARG A 266 5.76 -2.75 8.34
N GLY A 267 7.00 -2.78 8.81
CA GLY A 267 8.05 -3.59 8.19
C GLY A 267 7.76 -5.10 8.21
N PHE A 268 7.10 -5.60 9.25
CA PHE A 268 6.66 -7.00 9.31
C PHE A 268 5.53 -7.30 8.32
N ALA A 269 4.52 -6.42 8.22
CA ALA A 269 3.45 -6.55 7.25
C ALA A 269 3.98 -6.48 5.82
N ASP A 270 4.90 -5.54 5.53
CA ASP A 270 5.59 -5.42 4.25
C ASP A 270 6.32 -6.73 3.92
N GLY A 271 7.14 -7.25 4.85
CA GLY A 271 7.86 -8.52 4.65
C GLY A 271 6.93 -9.72 4.37
N LEU A 272 5.80 -9.82 5.08
CA LEU A 272 4.79 -10.84 4.83
C LEU A 272 4.08 -10.65 3.48
N GLY A 273 3.78 -9.41 3.11
CA GLY A 273 3.20 -9.06 1.80
C GLY A 273 4.11 -9.50 0.65
N TRP A 274 5.42 -9.21 0.73
CA TRP A 274 6.40 -9.68 -0.25
C TRP A 274 6.46 -11.20 -0.33
N LEU A 275 6.45 -11.90 0.81
CA LEU A 275 6.47 -13.37 0.83
C LEU A 275 5.20 -13.96 0.22
N ALA A 276 4.04 -13.41 0.57
CA ALA A 276 2.74 -13.80 0.02
C ALA A 276 2.69 -13.59 -1.49
N GLN A 277 3.15 -12.43 -1.98
CA GLN A 277 3.17 -12.07 -3.39
C GLN A 277 4.13 -12.97 -4.19
N ILE A 278 5.36 -13.17 -3.72
CA ILE A 278 6.33 -14.09 -4.37
C ILE A 278 5.76 -15.51 -4.43
N GLY A 279 5.31 -16.03 -3.28
CA GLY A 279 4.78 -17.40 -3.19
C GLY A 279 3.57 -17.61 -4.11
N MET A 280 2.65 -16.66 -4.11
CA MET A 280 1.47 -16.66 -4.98
C MET A 280 1.84 -16.68 -6.47
N PHE A 281 2.70 -15.76 -6.94
CA PHE A 281 3.05 -15.70 -8.36
C PHE A 281 3.84 -16.94 -8.83
N VAL A 282 4.75 -17.46 -7.99
CA VAL A 282 5.45 -18.71 -8.28
C VAL A 282 4.46 -19.87 -8.38
N LEU A 283 3.53 -19.98 -7.42
CA LEU A 283 2.54 -21.06 -7.40
C LEU A 283 1.62 -21.03 -8.62
N LEU A 284 1.17 -19.84 -9.04
CA LEU A 284 0.38 -19.67 -10.26
C LEU A 284 1.19 -20.03 -11.52
N GLY A 285 2.48 -19.71 -11.54
CA GLY A 285 3.38 -20.11 -12.63
C GLY A 285 3.65 -21.62 -12.66
N LEU A 286 3.61 -22.30 -11.50
CA LEU A 286 3.69 -23.75 -11.43
C LEU A 286 2.41 -24.45 -11.92
N LEU A 287 1.24 -23.82 -11.71
CA LEU A 287 -0.05 -24.37 -12.12
C LEU A 287 -0.26 -24.34 -13.64
N VAL A 288 0.38 -23.39 -14.34
CA VAL A 288 0.15 -23.22 -15.79
C VAL A 288 0.97 -24.19 -16.62
N THR A 289 0.38 -24.64 -17.74
CA THR A 289 1.04 -25.49 -18.72
C THR A 289 1.32 -24.68 -20.01
N PRO A 290 2.59 -24.36 -20.33
CA PRO A 290 2.92 -23.44 -21.41
C PRO A 290 2.42 -23.82 -22.80
N HIS A 291 2.41 -25.11 -23.15
CA HIS A 291 1.96 -25.53 -24.49
C HIS A 291 0.47 -25.27 -24.72
N ASP A 292 -0.38 -25.42 -23.70
CA ASP A 292 -1.82 -25.14 -23.77
C ASP A 292 -2.12 -23.64 -23.92
N LEU A 293 -1.21 -22.77 -23.48
CA LEU A 293 -1.37 -21.31 -23.58
C LEU A 293 -1.29 -20.79 -25.02
N LEU A 294 -0.63 -21.52 -25.92
CA LEU A 294 -0.39 -21.05 -27.29
C LEU A 294 -1.70 -20.95 -28.09
N ASP A 295 -2.62 -21.86 -27.86
CA ASP A 295 -3.92 -21.89 -28.54
C ASP A 295 -4.83 -20.73 -28.08
N ASP A 296 -4.72 -20.33 -26.81
CA ASP A 296 -5.51 -19.26 -26.20
C ASP A 296 -4.82 -17.89 -26.26
N PHE A 297 -3.65 -17.78 -26.88
CA PHE A 297 -2.90 -16.53 -26.99
C PHE A 297 -3.69 -15.43 -27.72
N TRP A 298 -4.27 -15.75 -28.87
CA TRP A 298 -5.03 -14.79 -29.67
C TRP A 298 -6.36 -14.36 -29.05
N PRO A 299 -7.17 -15.30 -28.52
CA PRO A 299 -8.28 -14.97 -27.62
C PRO A 299 -7.89 -13.97 -26.52
N ALA A 300 -6.80 -14.20 -25.80
CA ALA A 300 -6.34 -13.33 -24.72
C ALA A 300 -5.95 -11.93 -25.20
N VAL A 301 -5.26 -11.84 -26.35
CA VAL A 301 -4.90 -10.55 -26.96
C VAL A 301 -6.16 -9.75 -27.34
N VAL A 302 -7.14 -10.39 -27.97
CA VAL A 302 -8.39 -9.73 -28.39
C VAL A 302 -9.20 -9.26 -27.18
N VAL A 303 -9.41 -10.12 -26.19
CA VAL A 303 -10.15 -9.75 -24.96
C VAL A 303 -9.45 -8.62 -24.23
N GLY A 304 -8.13 -8.71 -24.05
CA GLY A 304 -7.38 -7.65 -23.37
C GLY A 304 -7.35 -6.35 -24.16
N LEU A 305 -7.53 -6.37 -25.48
CA LEU A 305 -7.58 -5.17 -26.32
C LEU A 305 -8.91 -4.46 -26.10
N VAL A 306 -10.02 -5.20 -26.12
CA VAL A 306 -11.36 -4.68 -25.79
C VAL A 306 -11.32 -4.08 -24.39
N LEU A 307 -10.77 -4.80 -23.44
CA LEU A 307 -10.69 -4.37 -22.05
C LEU A 307 -9.86 -3.10 -21.89
N THR A 308 -8.67 -3.03 -22.49
CA THR A 308 -7.73 -1.91 -22.31
C THR A 308 -8.11 -0.67 -23.12
N VAL A 309 -8.61 -0.84 -24.34
CA VAL A 309 -8.87 0.28 -25.28
C VAL A 309 -10.33 0.74 -25.20
N VAL A 310 -11.25 -0.12 -24.79
CA VAL A 310 -12.69 0.19 -24.80
C VAL A 310 -13.26 0.17 -23.39
N ALA A 311 -13.22 -0.97 -22.71
CA ALA A 311 -13.89 -1.15 -21.43
C ALA A 311 -13.33 -0.20 -20.35
N ARG A 312 -12.01 -0.12 -20.22
CA ARG A 312 -11.35 0.67 -19.17
C ARG A 312 -11.51 2.19 -19.38
N PRO A 313 -11.38 2.75 -20.59
CA PRO A 313 -11.77 4.14 -20.84
C PRO A 313 -13.25 4.41 -20.56
N LEU A 314 -14.17 3.54 -21.00
CA LEU A 314 -15.60 3.71 -20.73
C LEU A 314 -15.90 3.74 -19.23
N GLU A 315 -15.39 2.75 -18.50
CA GLU A 315 -15.49 2.63 -17.05
C GLU A 315 -15.02 3.93 -16.35
N VAL A 316 -13.81 4.39 -16.66
CA VAL A 316 -13.23 5.55 -15.98
C VAL A 316 -13.97 6.84 -16.35
N PHE A 317 -14.29 7.06 -17.62
CA PHE A 317 -14.93 8.30 -18.06
C PHE A 317 -16.37 8.44 -17.57
N ILE A 318 -17.13 7.33 -17.54
CA ILE A 318 -18.52 7.31 -17.08
C ILE A 318 -18.57 7.43 -15.55
N SER A 319 -17.80 6.61 -14.83
CA SER A 319 -17.81 6.61 -13.35
C SER A 319 -17.24 7.91 -12.78
N LEU A 320 -16.29 8.55 -13.46
CA LEU A 320 -15.70 9.83 -13.04
C LEU A 320 -16.36 11.07 -13.68
N LEU A 321 -17.50 10.92 -14.35
CA LEU A 321 -18.26 12.04 -14.89
C LEU A 321 -18.70 13.05 -13.79
N PRO A 322 -19.19 12.63 -12.61
CA PRO A 322 -19.64 13.56 -11.57
C PRO A 322 -18.51 14.38 -10.93
N PHE A 323 -17.27 13.86 -10.93
CA PHE A 323 -16.15 14.40 -10.16
C PHE A 323 -15.33 15.46 -10.90
N ARG A 324 -15.67 15.78 -12.16
CA ARG A 324 -15.06 16.85 -12.99
C ARG A 324 -13.52 16.82 -13.02
N LEU A 325 -12.92 15.63 -13.01
CA LEU A 325 -11.48 15.47 -13.18
C LEU A 325 -11.03 15.85 -14.60
N PRO A 326 -9.82 16.42 -14.76
CA PRO A 326 -9.28 16.74 -16.07
C PRO A 326 -9.09 15.48 -16.90
N TRP A 327 -9.27 15.59 -18.22
CA TRP A 327 -9.25 14.44 -19.12
C TRP A 327 -7.89 13.72 -19.14
N GLN A 328 -6.79 14.43 -18.85
CA GLN A 328 -5.45 13.86 -18.74
C GLN A 328 -5.34 12.88 -17.58
N GLU A 329 -5.90 13.23 -16.42
CA GLU A 329 -5.93 12.32 -15.26
C GLU A 329 -6.81 11.10 -15.56
N LYS A 330 -7.97 11.31 -16.21
CA LYS A 330 -8.84 10.20 -16.64
C LYS A 330 -8.14 9.28 -17.64
N ALA A 331 -7.45 9.83 -18.63
CA ALA A 331 -6.71 9.05 -19.63
C ALA A 331 -5.58 8.24 -18.98
N LEU A 332 -4.84 8.83 -18.02
CA LEU A 332 -3.83 8.09 -17.27
C LEU A 332 -4.47 6.97 -16.44
N MET A 333 -5.55 7.25 -15.70
CA MET A 333 -6.27 6.24 -14.92
C MET A 333 -6.80 5.09 -15.79
N SER A 334 -7.31 5.40 -16.99
CA SER A 334 -7.75 4.39 -17.94
C SER A 334 -6.61 3.50 -18.44
N TRP A 335 -5.40 4.05 -18.59
CA TRP A 335 -4.23 3.27 -19.02
C TRP A 335 -3.52 2.56 -17.86
N ALA A 336 -3.65 3.08 -16.65
CA ALA A 336 -3.02 2.57 -15.42
C ALA A 336 -3.68 1.29 -14.88
N GLY A 337 -4.59 0.64 -15.61
CA GLY A 337 -5.23 -0.62 -15.20
C GLY A 337 -4.34 -1.85 -15.33
N LEU A 338 -3.16 -1.86 -14.69
CA LEU A 338 -2.29 -3.04 -14.66
C LEU A 338 -2.94 -4.16 -13.85
N ARG A 339 -2.77 -5.39 -14.34
CA ARG A 339 -3.33 -6.59 -13.72
C ARG A 339 -2.24 -7.35 -12.99
N GLY A 340 -2.53 -7.67 -11.74
CA GLY A 340 -1.65 -8.43 -10.86
C GLY A 340 -1.97 -9.92 -10.85
N ALA A 341 -1.70 -10.57 -9.70
CA ALA A 341 -2.00 -11.98 -9.50
C ALA A 341 -3.47 -12.23 -9.18
N VAL A 342 -4.21 -11.22 -8.69
CA VAL A 342 -5.60 -11.39 -8.25
C VAL A 342 -6.47 -11.99 -9.36
N PRO A 343 -6.48 -11.45 -10.61
CA PRO A 343 -7.24 -12.07 -11.70
C PRO A 343 -6.88 -13.55 -11.93
N ILE A 344 -5.59 -13.91 -11.87
CA ILE A 344 -5.15 -15.29 -12.13
C ILE A 344 -5.68 -16.23 -11.04
N ILE A 345 -5.65 -15.81 -9.77
CA ILE A 345 -6.22 -16.61 -8.67
C ILE A 345 -7.73 -16.72 -8.82
N LEU A 346 -8.43 -15.64 -9.15
CA LEU A 346 -9.88 -15.69 -9.31
C LEU A 346 -10.28 -16.58 -10.48
N ALA A 347 -9.43 -16.72 -11.51
CA ALA A 347 -9.64 -17.68 -12.58
C ALA A 347 -9.53 -19.15 -12.14
N THR A 348 -8.98 -19.47 -10.95
CA THR A 348 -9.00 -20.84 -10.42
C THR A 348 -10.36 -21.21 -9.80
N ILE A 349 -11.20 -20.23 -9.45
CA ILE A 349 -12.56 -20.46 -8.93
C ILE A 349 -13.38 -21.34 -9.90
N PRO A 350 -13.56 -20.97 -11.18
CA PRO A 350 -14.32 -21.79 -12.12
C PRO A 350 -13.68 -23.17 -12.36
N MET A 351 -12.36 -23.31 -12.22
CA MET A 351 -11.67 -24.61 -12.35
C MET A 351 -12.03 -25.54 -11.19
N VAL A 352 -11.99 -25.03 -9.95
CA VAL A 352 -12.33 -25.80 -8.75
C VAL A 352 -13.83 -26.11 -8.70
N SER A 353 -14.67 -25.20 -9.21
CA SER A 353 -16.10 -25.45 -9.38
C SER A 353 -16.43 -26.44 -10.51
N GLY A 354 -15.44 -26.92 -11.27
CA GLY A 354 -15.66 -27.92 -12.32
C GLY A 354 -16.47 -27.42 -13.51
N ILE A 355 -16.35 -26.14 -13.85
CA ILE A 355 -17.08 -25.53 -14.97
C ILE A 355 -16.47 -25.96 -16.30
N ASP A 356 -17.32 -26.31 -17.27
CA ASP A 356 -16.90 -26.61 -18.63
C ASP A 356 -16.15 -25.42 -19.28
N GLY A 357 -14.95 -25.69 -19.78
CA GLY A 357 -14.06 -24.69 -20.37
C GLY A 357 -13.37 -23.77 -19.34
N SER A 358 -13.40 -24.10 -18.06
CA SER A 358 -12.69 -23.36 -17.01
C SER A 358 -11.18 -23.27 -17.23
N THR A 359 -10.54 -24.33 -17.74
CA THR A 359 -9.10 -24.30 -18.12
C THR A 359 -8.83 -23.25 -19.20
N ARG A 360 -9.74 -23.14 -20.18
CA ARG A 360 -9.64 -22.13 -21.24
C ARG A 360 -9.77 -20.72 -20.70
N VAL A 361 -10.71 -20.50 -19.77
CA VAL A 361 -10.87 -19.22 -19.06
C VAL A 361 -9.58 -18.87 -18.31
N PHE A 362 -9.01 -19.82 -17.57
CA PHE A 362 -7.75 -19.64 -16.86
C PHE A 362 -6.61 -19.29 -17.82
N ASN A 363 -6.42 -20.03 -18.91
CA ASN A 363 -5.37 -19.78 -19.91
C ASN A 363 -5.51 -18.39 -20.53
N ILE A 364 -6.72 -17.99 -20.92
CA ILE A 364 -6.99 -16.66 -21.49
C ILE A 364 -6.62 -15.56 -20.50
N VAL A 365 -7.07 -15.68 -19.25
CA VAL A 365 -6.76 -14.69 -18.19
C VAL A 365 -5.26 -14.64 -17.94
N PHE A 366 -4.60 -15.79 -17.84
CA PHE A 366 -3.17 -15.90 -17.57
C PHE A 366 -2.34 -15.20 -18.66
N VAL A 367 -2.60 -15.51 -19.93
CA VAL A 367 -1.92 -14.87 -21.06
C VAL A 367 -2.22 -13.38 -21.13
N LEU A 368 -3.48 -12.99 -20.90
CA LEU A 368 -3.89 -11.58 -20.90
C LEU A 368 -3.10 -10.80 -19.85
N VAL A 369 -3.00 -11.31 -18.63
CA VAL A 369 -2.24 -10.64 -17.55
C VAL A 369 -0.78 -10.48 -17.96
N ILE A 370 -0.13 -11.51 -18.51
CA ILE A 370 1.27 -11.42 -18.94
C ILE A 370 1.44 -10.38 -20.06
N VAL A 371 0.68 -10.53 -21.15
CA VAL A 371 0.82 -9.69 -22.35
C VAL A 371 0.56 -8.22 -22.02
N TYR A 372 -0.53 -7.93 -21.31
CA TYR A 372 -0.89 -6.55 -21.03
C TYR A 372 -0.02 -5.92 -19.95
N THR A 373 0.47 -6.68 -18.97
CA THR A 373 1.43 -6.16 -18.00
C THR A 373 2.79 -5.87 -18.66
N LEU A 374 3.22 -6.68 -19.63
CA LEU A 374 4.42 -6.42 -20.44
C LEU A 374 4.29 -5.18 -21.34
N ILE A 375 3.09 -4.92 -21.88
CA ILE A 375 2.83 -3.76 -22.75
C ILE A 375 2.60 -2.49 -21.92
N GLN A 376 1.71 -2.55 -20.94
CA GLN A 376 1.29 -1.40 -20.15
C GLN A 376 2.38 -0.94 -19.16
N GLY A 377 3.16 -1.87 -18.59
CA GLY A 377 4.20 -1.53 -17.60
C GLY A 377 5.19 -0.48 -18.13
N PRO A 378 5.93 -0.75 -19.21
CA PRO A 378 6.88 0.21 -19.77
C PRO A 378 6.22 1.46 -20.39
N THR A 379 4.99 1.35 -20.89
CA THR A 379 4.29 2.48 -21.55
C THR A 379 3.67 3.46 -20.56
N LEU A 380 3.37 3.03 -19.33
CA LEU A 380 2.71 3.84 -18.32
C LEU A 380 3.54 5.07 -17.88
N PRO A 381 4.85 4.95 -17.55
CA PRO A 381 5.68 6.13 -17.24
C PRO A 381 5.85 7.08 -18.42
N TRP A 382 5.88 6.53 -19.64
CA TRP A 382 5.95 7.34 -20.86
C TRP A 382 4.67 8.15 -21.06
N LEU A 383 3.50 7.52 -20.91
CA LEU A 383 2.21 8.17 -21.04
C LEU A 383 2.01 9.25 -19.98
N ALA A 384 2.37 8.97 -18.72
CA ALA A 384 2.28 9.94 -17.64
C ALA A 384 3.09 11.22 -17.93
N LYS A 385 4.30 11.08 -18.50
CA LYS A 385 5.13 12.21 -18.96
C LYS A 385 4.52 12.94 -20.15
N ALA A 386 3.97 12.20 -21.12
CA ALA A 386 3.36 12.78 -22.32
C ALA A 386 2.10 13.60 -22.00
N LEU A 387 1.33 13.20 -20.99
CA LEU A 387 0.11 13.90 -20.56
C LEU A 387 0.37 15.18 -19.76
N ASN A 388 1.63 15.45 -19.38
CA ASN A 388 2.07 16.65 -18.66
C ASN A 388 1.17 16.99 -17.45
N ILE A 389 0.89 15.98 -16.64
CA ILE A 389 0.09 16.13 -15.42
C ILE A 389 0.93 16.96 -14.45
N LYS A 390 0.42 18.15 -14.09
CA LYS A 390 1.14 19.10 -13.24
C LYS A 390 1.24 18.55 -11.81
N ASP A 391 2.45 18.49 -11.29
CA ASP A 391 2.69 18.23 -9.88
C ASP A 391 2.03 19.32 -9.03
N ASP A 392 1.32 18.93 -7.98
CA ASP A 392 0.95 19.86 -6.92
C ASP A 392 2.18 20.04 -6.02
N PRO A 393 2.84 21.22 -5.99
CA PRO A 393 4.09 21.42 -5.26
C PRO A 393 3.95 21.33 -3.72
N SER A 394 2.74 21.07 -3.21
CA SER A 394 2.43 21.15 -1.78
C SER A 394 2.67 19.88 -0.98
N ASP A 395 2.90 18.73 -1.62
CA ASP A 395 3.22 17.49 -0.92
C ASP A 395 4.74 17.31 -0.80
N ALA A 396 5.26 17.75 0.35
CA ALA A 396 6.56 17.34 0.83
C ALA A 396 6.60 15.81 0.82
N SER A 397 7.43 15.25 -0.07
CA SER A 397 7.65 13.81 -0.16
C SER A 397 8.13 13.29 1.20
N ASP A 398 7.28 12.52 1.88
CA ASP A 398 7.66 11.67 3.00
C ASP A 398 8.56 10.55 2.44
N LEU A 399 9.82 10.88 2.18
CA LEU A 399 10.87 9.87 2.01
C LEU A 399 11.06 9.24 3.39
N GLY A 400 10.27 8.20 3.65
CA GLY A 400 10.42 7.30 4.78
C GLY A 400 11.79 6.65 4.74
N ILE A 401 12.80 7.35 5.23
CA ILE A 401 14.10 6.78 5.54
C ILE A 401 13.85 5.84 6.72
N GLU A 402 13.85 4.53 6.45
CA GLU A 402 13.92 3.50 7.47
C GLU A 402 15.17 3.72 8.32
N SER A 403 14.98 4.36 9.47
CA SER A 403 16.04 4.54 10.46
C SER A 403 15.74 3.65 11.67
N ALA A 404 15.97 2.35 11.49
CA ALA A 404 16.01 1.36 12.57
C ALA A 404 16.90 1.75 13.80
N PRO A 405 17.91 2.67 13.71
CA PRO A 405 18.63 3.11 14.89
C PRO A 405 17.98 4.25 15.72
N LEU A 406 16.99 4.97 15.18
CA LEU A 406 16.46 6.20 15.81
C LEU A 406 15.33 5.97 16.83
N GLU A 407 14.75 4.77 16.88
CA GLU A 407 13.66 4.43 17.80
C GLU A 407 14.06 4.50 19.29
N ARG A 408 15.35 4.26 19.61
CA ARG A 408 15.85 4.43 20.99
C ARG A 408 15.92 5.90 21.42
N LEU A 409 15.89 6.84 20.47
CA LEU A 409 16.07 8.27 20.70
C LEU A 409 14.76 9.09 20.63
N ARG A 410 13.62 8.46 20.28
CA ARG A 410 12.31 9.13 20.10
C ARG A 410 12.41 10.37 19.19
N GLY A 411 13.11 10.20 18.06
CA GLY A 411 13.35 11.25 17.06
C GLY A 411 12.81 10.85 15.70
N HIS A 412 12.15 11.80 15.03
CA HIS A 412 11.73 11.76 13.65
C HIS A 412 12.77 12.44 12.75
N LEU A 413 12.98 11.89 11.55
CA LEU A 413 13.70 12.56 10.47
C LEU A 413 12.68 13.18 9.51
N LEU A 414 12.85 14.45 9.18
CA LEU A 414 12.11 15.15 8.14
C LEU A 414 13.10 15.53 7.03
N SER A 415 12.83 15.14 5.79
CA SER A 415 13.55 15.68 4.62
C SER A 415 12.74 16.82 4.02
N VAL A 416 13.36 17.98 3.82
CA VAL A 416 12.70 19.16 3.25
C VAL A 416 13.55 19.72 2.12
N ALA A 417 13.06 19.57 0.89
CA ALA A 417 13.64 20.23 -0.28
C ALA A 417 13.25 21.72 -0.32
N ILE A 418 14.16 22.59 -0.76
CA ILE A 418 13.91 24.01 -0.96
C ILE A 418 13.59 24.26 -2.46
N PRO A 419 12.30 24.30 -2.86
CA PRO A 419 11.92 24.53 -4.25
C PRO A 419 12.28 25.94 -4.72
N ALA A 420 12.32 26.14 -6.03
CA ALA A 420 12.74 27.40 -6.64
C ALA A 420 11.88 28.62 -6.21
N GLU A 421 10.62 28.39 -5.85
CA GLU A 421 9.65 29.40 -5.41
C GLU A 421 9.69 29.67 -3.90
N SER A 422 10.38 28.84 -3.12
CA SER A 422 10.45 28.98 -1.66
C SER A 422 11.20 30.25 -1.27
N LYS A 423 10.63 31.05 -0.36
CA LYS A 423 11.29 32.21 0.25
C LYS A 423 12.29 31.85 1.36
N MET A 424 12.51 30.55 1.58
CA MET A 424 13.53 30.04 2.50
C MET A 424 14.96 30.27 1.99
N HIS A 425 15.14 30.56 0.69
CA HIS A 425 16.44 30.94 0.14
C HIS A 425 16.96 32.24 0.79
N GLY A 426 18.25 32.25 1.16
CA GLY A 426 18.87 33.40 1.84
C GLY A 426 18.63 33.46 3.35
N VAL A 427 17.83 32.55 3.91
CA VAL A 427 17.66 32.40 5.37
C VAL A 427 18.83 31.58 5.92
N GLU A 428 19.37 32.00 7.05
CA GLU A 428 20.39 31.21 7.76
C GLU A 428 19.74 30.10 8.61
N VAL A 429 20.42 28.98 8.80
CA VAL A 429 19.91 27.87 9.63
C VAL A 429 19.52 28.32 11.04
N GLY A 430 20.27 29.26 11.63
CA GLY A 430 19.92 29.87 12.92
C GLY A 430 18.68 30.76 12.90
N GLU A 431 18.38 31.38 11.74
CA GLU A 431 17.19 32.23 11.56
C GLU A 431 15.90 31.40 11.42
N LEU A 432 16.00 30.10 11.13
CA LEU A 432 14.84 29.19 11.13
C LEU A 432 14.14 29.18 12.49
N ARG A 433 14.89 29.36 13.59
CA ARG A 433 14.38 29.30 14.98
C ARG A 433 13.52 28.05 15.20
N MET A 434 14.13 26.89 15.00
CA MET A 434 13.48 25.60 15.22
C MET A 434 13.02 25.47 16.68
N PRO A 435 11.87 24.80 16.95
CA PRO A 435 11.43 24.55 18.30
C PRO A 435 12.46 23.72 19.07
N ALA A 436 12.53 23.90 20.39
CA ALA A 436 13.42 23.12 21.25
C ALA A 436 13.09 21.62 21.12
N GLY A 437 14.05 20.81 20.69
CA GLY A 437 13.84 19.41 20.34
C GLY A 437 13.82 19.13 18.82
N ALA A 438 13.99 20.15 17.98
CA ALA A 438 14.20 20.01 16.54
C ALA A 438 15.46 20.73 16.07
N ALA A 439 16.21 20.12 15.15
CA ALA A 439 17.44 20.69 14.60
C ALA A 439 17.68 20.25 13.14
N VAL A 440 18.20 21.15 12.31
CA VAL A 440 18.74 20.80 10.99
C VAL A 440 20.09 20.12 11.21
N THR A 441 20.18 18.84 10.87
CA THR A 441 21.39 18.04 11.11
C THR A 441 22.29 17.98 9.89
N LEU A 442 21.73 18.06 8.69
CA LEU A 442 22.48 17.88 7.46
C LEU A 442 21.82 18.67 6.31
N VAL A 443 22.65 19.24 5.43
CA VAL A 443 22.22 19.88 4.19
C VAL A 443 22.87 19.15 3.03
N VAL A 444 22.08 18.76 2.04
CA VAL A 444 22.57 18.21 0.77
C VAL A 444 22.49 19.31 -0.28
N ARG A 445 23.62 19.61 -0.91
CA ARG A 445 23.74 20.58 -2.00
C ARG A 445 24.63 20.00 -3.08
N ASP A 446 24.15 19.98 -4.32
CA ASP A 446 24.89 19.44 -5.48
C ASP A 446 25.44 18.02 -5.21
N ASP A 447 24.60 17.12 -4.69
CA ASP A 447 24.93 15.75 -4.26
C ASP A 447 26.00 15.62 -3.16
N LYS A 448 26.36 16.72 -2.48
CA LYS A 448 27.29 16.73 -1.35
C LYS A 448 26.56 17.04 -0.04
N SER A 449 26.73 16.15 0.93
CA SER A 449 26.21 16.30 2.28
C SER A 449 27.22 17.02 3.19
N PHE A 450 26.74 17.96 3.99
CA PHE A 450 27.54 18.61 5.03
C PHE A 450 26.70 18.99 6.24
N VAL A 451 27.34 19.09 7.40
CA VAL A 451 26.70 19.56 8.65
C VAL A 451 26.67 21.09 8.62
N PRO A 452 25.49 21.73 8.68
CA PRO A 452 25.40 23.18 8.62
C PRO A 452 25.83 23.84 9.93
N ALA A 453 26.57 24.95 9.82
CA ALA A 453 26.70 25.92 10.91
C ALA A 453 25.43 26.79 11.03
N PRO A 454 25.16 27.42 12.20
CA PRO A 454 24.02 28.34 12.35
C PRO A 454 23.99 29.49 11.33
N SER A 455 25.16 29.93 10.85
CA SER A 455 25.31 30.97 9.81
C SER A 455 25.24 30.43 8.37
N THR A 456 24.97 29.14 8.19
CA THR A 456 24.86 28.54 6.86
C THR A 456 23.62 29.09 6.17
N VAL A 457 23.84 29.76 5.04
CA VAL A 457 22.76 30.30 4.21
C VAL A 457 22.18 29.19 3.32
N LEU A 458 20.87 29.05 3.40
CA LEU A 458 20.08 28.11 2.60
C LEU A 458 19.93 28.61 1.16
N ARG A 459 20.06 27.70 0.20
CA ARG A 459 19.95 27.97 -1.24
C ARG A 459 18.80 27.20 -1.86
N ARG A 460 18.33 27.69 -3.01
CA ARG A 460 17.35 26.97 -3.83
C ARG A 460 17.99 25.65 -4.29
N GLY A 461 17.23 24.56 -4.21
CA GLY A 461 17.72 23.22 -4.53
C GLY A 461 18.47 22.52 -3.39
N ASP A 462 18.66 23.17 -2.23
CA ASP A 462 19.16 22.45 -1.04
C ASP A 462 18.09 21.48 -0.54
N GLU A 463 18.54 20.32 -0.03
CA GLU A 463 17.70 19.38 0.71
C GLU A 463 18.15 19.34 2.17
N LEU A 464 17.21 19.58 3.09
CA LEU A 464 17.46 19.67 4.53
C LEU A 464 17.02 18.40 5.23
N LEU A 465 17.92 17.82 6.02
CA LEU A 465 17.58 16.77 6.97
C LEU A 465 17.39 17.39 8.35
N VAL A 466 16.20 17.25 8.90
CA VAL A 466 15.82 17.78 10.21
C VAL A 466 15.48 16.63 11.15
N VAL A 467 16.10 16.59 12.32
CA VAL A 467 15.72 15.68 13.40
C VAL A 467 14.78 16.43 14.35
N ALA A 468 13.61 15.86 14.66
CA ALA A 468 12.65 16.44 15.61
C ALA A 468 12.14 15.37 16.58
N THR A 469 12.00 15.67 17.87
CA THR A 469 11.38 14.73 18.82
C THR A 469 9.87 14.65 18.64
N ASP A 470 9.25 13.52 19.02
CA ASP A 470 7.80 13.26 18.90
C ASP A 470 6.88 14.45 19.25
N PRO A 471 7.03 15.15 20.40
CA PRO A 471 6.10 16.21 20.78
C PRO A 471 6.21 17.48 19.92
N VAL A 472 7.30 17.67 19.17
CA VAL A 472 7.57 18.90 18.42
C VAL A 472 7.62 18.71 16.90
N ARG A 473 7.37 17.49 16.40
CA ARG A 473 7.32 17.19 14.95
C ARG A 473 6.41 18.15 14.20
N ASP A 474 5.15 18.25 14.61
CA ASP A 474 4.15 19.05 13.91
C ASP A 474 4.47 20.55 14.01
N ALA A 475 5.06 21.00 15.12
CA ALA A 475 5.52 22.38 15.30
C ALA A 475 6.75 22.69 14.43
N ALA A 476 7.67 21.73 14.26
CA ALA A 476 8.84 21.85 13.40
C ALA A 476 8.42 21.93 11.92
N GLU A 477 7.47 21.08 11.50
CA GLU A 477 6.93 21.11 10.14
C GLU A 477 6.20 22.43 9.85
N ALA A 478 5.31 22.86 10.75
CA ALA A 478 4.61 24.13 10.62
C ALA A 478 5.57 25.32 10.53
N ARG A 479 6.68 25.27 11.29
CA ARG A 479 7.71 26.31 11.25
C ARG A 479 8.44 26.34 9.91
N LEU A 480 8.83 25.18 9.38
CA LEU A 480 9.49 25.08 8.08
C LEU A 480 8.58 25.58 6.95
N ARG A 481 7.29 25.21 6.98
CA ARG A 481 6.29 25.74 6.03
C ARG A 481 6.15 27.26 6.14
N ALA A 482 6.04 27.81 7.36
CA ALA A 482 5.93 29.26 7.56
C ALA A 482 7.15 30.02 7.01
N VAL A 483 8.37 29.48 7.16
CA VAL A 483 9.59 30.10 6.60
C VAL A 483 9.67 29.92 5.08
N ALA A 484 9.17 28.80 4.53
CA ALA A 484 9.08 28.62 3.08
C ALA A 484 8.19 29.68 2.42
N GLU A 485 7.08 30.07 3.06
CA GLU A 485 6.13 31.07 2.55
C GLU A 485 6.53 32.52 2.87
N GLY A 486 7.06 32.76 4.07
CA GLY A 486 7.33 34.09 4.63
C GLY A 486 8.79 34.53 4.65
N GLY A 487 9.73 33.64 4.33
CA GLY A 487 11.17 33.90 4.37
C GLY A 487 11.65 34.40 5.74
N LYS A 488 12.61 35.33 5.75
CA LYS A 488 13.16 35.92 7.00
C LYS A 488 12.09 36.58 7.89
N LEU A 489 10.96 37.00 7.31
CA LEU A 489 9.88 37.71 8.01
C LEU A 489 8.75 36.79 8.48
N ALA A 490 8.89 35.47 8.37
CA ALA A 490 7.86 34.51 8.75
C ALA A 490 7.38 34.64 10.21
N GLY A 491 8.23 35.15 11.11
CA GLY A 491 7.85 35.43 12.50
C GLY A 491 6.97 36.67 12.69
N TRP A 492 6.96 37.60 11.73
CA TRP A 492 6.16 38.84 11.75
C TRP A 492 4.89 38.74 10.93
N LEU A 493 4.88 37.88 9.91
CA LEU A 493 3.78 37.79 8.94
C LEU A 493 2.57 36.98 9.41
N GLY A 494 2.60 36.38 10.62
CA GLY A 494 1.46 35.69 11.23
C GLY A 494 0.70 34.82 10.23
N THR A 495 1.24 33.68 9.84
CA THR A 495 0.56 32.77 8.90
C THR A 495 -0.86 32.45 9.40
N PRO A 496 -1.87 32.45 8.52
CA PRO A 496 -3.26 32.21 8.91
C PRO A 496 -3.40 30.75 9.36
N GLY A 497 -3.33 30.52 10.68
CA GLY A 497 -3.50 29.19 11.28
C GLY A 497 -2.82 28.98 12.64
N GLY A 498 -1.89 29.84 13.06
CA GLY A 498 -1.25 29.74 14.37
C GLY A 498 -1.86 30.71 15.38
N GLN A 499 -2.50 30.22 16.44
CA GLN A 499 -2.85 31.06 17.60
C GLN A 499 -1.59 31.79 18.11
N PRO A 500 -1.66 33.09 18.45
CA PRO A 500 -0.54 33.80 19.02
C PRO A 500 -0.33 33.31 20.47
N GLY A 501 0.59 32.37 20.64
CA GLY A 501 1.14 32.04 21.95
C GLY A 501 1.82 33.28 22.52
N GLY A 502 1.34 33.74 23.68
CA GLY A 502 1.74 34.98 24.32
C GLY A 502 3.26 35.14 24.43
N MET A 503 3.73 36.33 24.08
CA MET A 503 5.01 36.86 24.50
C MET A 503 5.01 36.99 26.03
N GLU A 504 5.55 35.99 26.73
CA GLU A 504 6.11 36.21 28.06
C GLU A 504 7.63 36.42 27.91
N SER A 505 8.03 37.66 28.18
CA SER A 505 9.40 38.12 28.35
C SER A 505 10.17 37.27 29.38
N PRO A 506 11.42 36.85 29.11
CA PRO A 506 12.22 36.12 30.09
C PRO A 506 12.88 37.14 31.04
N VAL A 507 12.30 37.30 32.23
CA VAL A 507 12.98 37.89 33.40
C VAL A 507 13.16 36.77 34.43
N PRO A 508 14.35 36.61 35.03
CA PRO A 508 14.83 35.28 35.42
C PRO A 508 14.30 34.80 36.78
N GLN A 509 13.76 33.58 36.80
CA GLN A 509 13.58 32.78 38.02
C GLN A 509 14.94 32.27 38.55
N VAL A 510 15.81 33.17 39.02
CA VAL A 510 17.05 32.81 39.74
C VAL A 510 16.86 32.87 41.27
N ALA A 511 15.72 33.38 41.77
CA ALA A 511 15.45 33.46 43.20
C ALA A 511 14.88 32.17 43.84
N GLY A 512 14.35 31.22 43.04
CA GLY A 512 13.76 29.97 43.54
C GLY A 512 14.75 28.82 43.75
N ALA A 513 15.76 28.71 42.87
CA ALA A 513 16.75 27.63 42.92
C ALA A 513 17.74 27.78 44.11
N LEU A 514 18.06 29.02 44.51
CA LEU A 514 18.92 29.28 45.67
C LEU A 514 18.26 28.96 47.03
N LYS A 515 16.92 28.93 47.12
CA LYS A 515 16.20 28.47 48.32
C LYS A 515 16.10 26.94 48.40
N ALA A 516 16.08 26.24 47.28
CA ALA A 516 16.05 24.78 47.24
C ALA A 516 17.42 24.15 47.56
N VAL A 517 18.52 24.75 47.09
CA VAL A 517 19.89 24.29 47.40
C VAL A 517 20.25 24.52 48.88
N LYS A 518 19.78 25.61 49.50
CA LYS A 518 20.02 25.88 50.93
C LYS A 518 19.22 24.95 51.87
N LYS A 519 18.11 24.36 51.38
CA LYS A 519 17.29 23.40 52.15
C LYS A 519 17.78 21.95 52.03
N LEU A 520 18.61 21.65 51.03
CA LEU A 520 19.26 20.35 50.85
C LEU A 520 20.65 20.27 51.51
N GLY A 521 21.33 21.41 51.73
CA GLY A 521 22.61 21.46 52.46
C GLY A 521 22.50 21.37 53.99
N GLY A 522 21.30 21.42 54.56
CA GLY A 522 21.07 21.39 56.01
C GLY A 522 20.75 20.01 56.60
N ARG A 523 20.72 18.94 55.78
CA ARG A 523 20.37 17.58 56.23
C ARG A 523 21.54 16.59 56.27
N THR A 524 22.76 17.05 55.98
CA THR A 524 23.97 16.21 56.01
C THR A 524 24.73 16.20 57.33
N ASP A 525 24.31 16.97 58.36
CA ASP A 525 25.00 17.02 59.66
C ASP A 525 24.34 16.21 60.80
N GLU A 526 23.13 15.67 60.62
CA GLU A 526 22.50 14.78 61.62
C GLU A 526 22.88 13.30 61.45
N GLY A 527 23.47 12.91 60.31
CA GLY A 527 23.94 11.54 60.07
C GLY A 527 25.32 11.22 60.66
N LYS A 528 26.11 12.23 61.05
CA LYS A 528 27.51 12.05 61.48
C LYS A 528 27.71 11.95 63.00
N LYS A 529 26.66 12.18 63.81
CA LYS A 529 26.72 12.07 65.28
C LYS A 529 26.21 10.75 65.87
N ARG A 530 25.80 9.77 65.05
CA ARG A 530 25.27 8.49 65.51
C ARG A 530 26.23 7.29 65.42
N ASN A 531 27.45 7.48 64.88
CA ASN A 531 28.45 6.41 64.70
C ASN A 531 29.71 6.52 65.61
N ALA A 532 29.68 7.33 66.68
CA ALA A 532 30.81 7.50 67.60
C ALA A 532 30.50 7.07 69.05
N LYS A 533 29.56 6.15 69.28
CA LYS A 533 29.22 5.63 70.62
C LYS A 533 29.02 4.11 70.68
N ALA A 534 29.76 3.36 69.87
CA ALA A 534 29.82 1.91 69.94
C ALA A 534 31.27 1.42 69.75
N HIS A 535 32.16 1.86 70.62
CA HIS A 535 33.41 1.18 70.99
C HIS A 535 33.94 1.83 72.27
N HIS A 536 33.38 1.40 73.40
CA HIS A 536 34.10 1.11 74.64
C HIS A 536 33.17 0.42 75.63
#